data_AF-A0A2N0KZC6-F1
#
_entry.id   AF-A0A2N0KZC6-F1
#
_cell.length_a   1.000
_cell.length_b   1.000
_cell.length_c   1.000
_cell.angle_alpha   90.00
_cell.angle_beta   90.00
_cell.angle_gamma   90.00
#
_symmetry.space_group_name_H-M   'P 1'
#
loop_
_entity.id
_entity.type
_entity.pdbx_description
1 polymer ?
#
loop_
_entity_poly.entity_id
_entity_poly.type
_entity_poly.pdbx_seq_one_letter_code
_entity_poly.pdbx_strand_id
1 'polypeptide(L)'
;MKRRGVNYEIIVELDSMDMIKRYVALGMGVSVGPRLAIDPEDQDELGVVGLGHLLPVEQGGIITLRGKRLSTPTERFISVMRDTLATARVQGG
;
A
#
# COMPACT_ATOMS: atom_id res chain seq x y z
N MET A 1 -13.51 -6.21 -4.01
CA MET A 1 -14.78 -6.68 -3.44
C MET A 1 -15.96 -6.57 -4.40
N LYS A 2 -16.33 -5.38 -4.93
CA LYS A 2 -17.46 -5.23 -5.89
C LYS A 2 -17.43 -6.19 -7.09
N ARG A 3 -16.26 -6.38 -7.73
CA ARG A 3 -16.10 -7.31 -8.87
C ARG A 3 -16.35 -8.78 -8.54
N ARG A 4 -16.33 -9.17 -7.26
CA ARG A 4 -16.59 -10.54 -6.77
C ARG A 4 -18.01 -10.71 -6.21
N GLY A 5 -18.88 -9.70 -6.31
CA GLY A 5 -20.24 -9.75 -5.78
C GLY A 5 -20.34 -9.79 -4.25
N VAL A 6 -19.25 -9.44 -3.55
CA VAL A 6 -19.24 -9.40 -2.09
C VAL A 6 -19.85 -8.08 -1.64
N ASN A 7 -20.95 -8.17 -0.90
CA ASN A 7 -21.57 -7.03 -0.24
C ASN A 7 -20.70 -6.58 0.94
N TYR A 8 -20.51 -5.27 1.07
CA TYR A 8 -19.83 -4.66 2.20
C TYR A 8 -20.48 -3.32 2.50
N GLU A 9 -20.41 -2.92 3.75
CA GLU A 9 -20.89 -1.63 4.23
C GLU A 9 -19.68 -0.73 4.51
N ILE A 10 -19.76 0.53 4.08
CA ILE A 10 -18.75 1.53 4.38
C ILE A 10 -19.26 2.32 5.57
N ILE A 11 -18.67 2.07 6.74
CA ILE A 11 -19.03 2.74 7.99
C ILE A 11 -18.36 4.11 8.16
N VAL A 12 -17.20 4.32 7.52
CA VAL A 12 -16.43 5.58 7.58
C VAL A 12 -15.53 5.70 6.34
N GLU A 13 -15.33 6.92 5.85
CA GLU A 13 -14.38 7.27 4.80
C GLU A 13 -13.35 8.27 5.35
N LEU A 14 -12.06 7.94 5.19
CA LEU A 14 -10.92 8.71 5.69
C LEU A 14 -9.82 8.69 4.63
N ASP A 15 -9.03 9.76 4.58
CA ASP A 15 -7.92 9.92 3.65
C ASP A 15 -6.56 9.49 4.24
N SER A 16 -6.42 9.54 5.57
CA SER A 16 -5.23 9.14 6.30
C SER A 16 -5.26 7.67 6.73
N MET A 17 -4.21 6.93 6.37
CA MET A 17 -4.03 5.54 6.77
C MET A 17 -3.87 5.39 8.28
N ASP A 18 -3.16 6.33 8.94
CA ASP A 18 -2.98 6.31 10.39
C ASP A 18 -4.31 6.47 11.13
N MET A 19 -5.20 7.30 10.60
CA MET A 19 -6.55 7.46 11.15
C MET A 19 -7.36 6.18 10.94
N ILE A 20 -7.29 5.56 9.77
CA ILE A 20 -7.96 4.27 9.51
C ILE A 20 -7.50 3.22 10.52
N LYS A 21 -6.18 3.05 10.72
CA LYS A 21 -5.59 2.12 11.69
C LYS A 21 -6.14 2.38 13.10
N ARG A 22 -6.14 3.64 13.54
CA ARG A 22 -6.67 4.04 14.85
C ARG A 22 -8.14 3.64 15.04
N TYR A 23 -8.99 3.83 14.05
CA TYR A 23 -10.40 3.45 14.16
C TYR A 23 -10.63 1.94 14.15
N VAL A 24 -9.78 1.17 13.44
CA VAL A 24 -9.78 -0.29 13.57
C VAL A 24 -9.37 -0.71 14.99
N ALA A 25 -8.32 -0.11 15.55
CA ALA A 25 -7.87 -0.40 16.92
C ALA A 25 -8.95 -0.07 17.97
N LEU A 26 -9.76 0.96 17.72
CA LEU A 26 -10.92 1.31 18.55
C LEU A 26 -12.13 0.37 18.37
N GLY A 27 -12.02 -0.66 17.53
CA GLY A 27 -13.06 -1.67 17.35
C GLY A 27 -14.21 -1.27 16.42
N MET A 28 -14.04 -0.21 15.61
CA MET A 28 -15.11 0.22 14.71
C MET A 28 -15.36 -0.74 13.55
N GLY A 29 -14.39 -1.58 13.18
CA GLY A 29 -14.55 -2.54 12.10
C GLY A 29 -13.21 -3.07 11.62
N VAL A 30 -13.15 -3.43 10.33
CA VAL A 30 -11.93 -3.93 9.66
C VAL A 30 -11.56 -3.03 8.49
N SER A 31 -10.26 -2.90 8.22
CA SER A 31 -9.75 -2.25 7.02
C SER A 31 -9.06 -3.26 6.10
N VAL A 32 -9.02 -2.96 4.80
CA VAL A 32 -8.30 -3.73 3.80
C VAL A 32 -7.41 -2.78 3.03
N GLY A 33 -6.09 -2.98 3.10
CA GLY A 33 -5.10 -2.10 2.51
C GLY A 33 -3.83 -2.81 2.08
N PRO A 34 -2.88 -2.08 1.47
CA PRO A 34 -1.61 -2.65 1.06
C PRO A 34 -0.76 -3.04 2.28
N ARG A 35 0.04 -4.11 2.16
CA ARG A 35 1.00 -4.54 3.20
C ARG A 35 1.94 -3.41 3.64
N LEU A 36 2.30 -2.52 2.71
CA LEU A 36 3.22 -1.39 2.95
C LEU A 36 2.66 -0.34 3.92
N ALA A 37 1.35 -0.31 4.14
CA ALA A 37 0.70 0.61 5.08
C ALA A 37 0.74 0.13 6.54
N ILE A 38 1.32 -1.05 6.79
CA ILE A 38 1.41 -1.67 8.11
C ILE A 38 2.86 -1.57 8.60
N ASP A 39 3.04 -0.83 9.67
CA ASP A 39 4.31 -0.70 10.37
C ASP A 39 4.50 -1.86 11.36
N PRO A 40 5.74 -2.21 11.74
CA PRO A 40 5.97 -3.30 12.70
C PRO A 40 5.23 -3.10 14.03
N GLU A 41 5.18 -1.86 14.52
CA GLU A 41 4.53 -1.45 15.78
C GLU A 41 3.00 -1.62 15.74
N ASP A 42 2.38 -1.58 14.54
CA ASP A 42 0.93 -1.76 14.42
C ASP A 42 0.49 -3.15 14.89
N GLN A 43 1.38 -4.14 14.87
CA GLN A 43 1.07 -5.52 15.28
C GLN A 43 0.85 -5.68 16.79
N ASP A 44 1.22 -4.69 17.58
CA ASP A 44 0.95 -4.68 19.02
C ASP A 44 -0.54 -4.39 19.31
N GLU A 45 -1.20 -3.65 18.43
CA GLU A 45 -2.60 -3.22 18.58
C GLU A 45 -3.56 -3.85 17.55
N LEU A 46 -3.05 -4.32 16.41
CA LEU A 46 -3.85 -4.79 15.27
C LEU A 46 -3.47 -6.21 14.86
N GLY A 47 -4.49 -7.06 14.69
CA GLY A 47 -4.35 -8.34 13.99
C GLY A 47 -4.29 -8.14 12.48
N VAL A 48 -3.25 -8.67 11.83
CA VAL A 48 -3.03 -8.51 10.38
C VAL A 48 -3.14 -9.87 9.68
N VAL A 49 -4.01 -9.95 8.66
CA VAL A 49 -4.24 -11.17 7.87
C VAL A 49 -3.84 -10.95 6.41
N GLY A 50 -2.99 -11.83 5.87
CA GLY A 50 -2.54 -11.79 4.48
C GLY A 50 -3.62 -12.23 3.49
N LEU A 51 -4.01 -11.35 2.56
CA LEU A 51 -5.02 -11.61 1.53
C LEU A 51 -4.44 -11.75 0.10
N GLY A 52 -3.13 -11.94 -0.04
CA GLY A 52 -2.43 -11.93 -1.34
C GLY A 52 -2.90 -13.00 -2.34
N HIS A 53 -3.51 -14.08 -1.87
CA HIS A 53 -4.10 -15.12 -2.73
C HIS A 53 -5.53 -14.78 -3.22
N LEU A 54 -6.19 -13.78 -2.60
CA LEU A 54 -7.56 -13.40 -2.90
C LEU A 54 -7.66 -12.06 -3.63
N LEU A 55 -6.69 -11.18 -3.42
CA LEU A 55 -6.68 -9.83 -3.97
C LEU A 55 -5.54 -9.67 -4.99
N PRO A 56 -5.77 -8.92 -6.08
CA PRO A 56 -4.71 -8.63 -7.03
C PRO A 56 -3.57 -7.86 -6.35
N VAL A 57 -2.34 -8.14 -6.77
CA VAL A 57 -1.15 -7.41 -6.32
C VAL A 57 -1.15 -6.01 -6.95
N GLU A 58 -1.18 -4.99 -6.11
CA GLU A 58 -1.01 -3.59 -6.50
C GLU A 58 0.43 -3.36 -6.99
N GLN A 59 0.60 -2.77 -8.18
CA GLN A 59 1.91 -2.46 -8.76
C GLN A 59 2.16 -0.95 -8.72
N GLY A 60 3.21 -0.52 -8.03
CA GLY A 60 3.69 0.86 -8.03
C GLY A 60 4.82 1.09 -9.05
N GLY A 61 4.95 2.31 -9.57
CA GLY A 61 5.98 2.66 -10.54
C GLY A 61 6.24 4.16 -10.66
N ILE A 62 7.30 4.50 -11.39
CA ILE A 62 7.66 5.89 -11.69
C ILE A 62 7.12 6.25 -13.08
N ILE A 63 6.42 7.39 -13.17
CA ILE A 63 5.87 7.91 -14.42
C ILE A 63 6.59 9.20 -14.79
N THR A 64 7.00 9.32 -16.06
CA THR A 64 7.57 10.54 -16.62
C THR A 64 6.80 10.97 -17.87
N LEU A 65 6.79 12.27 -18.16
CA LEU A 65 6.15 12.78 -19.37
C LEU A 65 7.00 12.38 -20.59
N ARG A 66 6.36 11.81 -21.62
CA ARG A 66 7.02 11.43 -22.86
C ARG A 66 7.71 12.65 -23.48
N GLY A 67 9.00 12.53 -23.80
CA GLY A 67 9.81 13.60 -24.39
C GLY A 67 10.37 14.63 -23.41
N LYS A 68 10.03 14.57 -22.11
CA LYS A 68 10.65 15.42 -21.10
C LYS A 68 12.11 15.01 -20.89
N ARG A 69 13.05 15.92 -21.14
CA ARG A 69 14.45 15.72 -20.74
C ARG A 69 14.52 15.72 -19.22
N LEU A 70 15.08 14.66 -18.65
CA LEU A 70 15.34 14.55 -17.23
C LEU A 70 16.71 15.16 -16.94
N SER A 71 16.85 15.84 -15.80
CA SER A 71 18.15 16.31 -15.36
C SER A 71 18.96 15.12 -14.82
N THR A 72 20.29 15.22 -14.83
CA THR A 72 21.16 14.17 -14.26
C THR A 72 20.79 13.81 -12.81
N PRO A 73 20.44 14.75 -11.91
CA PRO A 73 19.93 14.41 -10.58
C PRO A 73 18.63 13.60 -10.61
N THR A 74 17.69 13.91 -11.51
CA THR A 74 16.43 13.15 -11.64
C THR A 74 16.68 11.74 -12.14
N GLU A 75 17.57 11.55 -13.11
CA GLU A 75 17.94 10.22 -13.60
C GLU A 75 18.60 9.38 -12.50
N ARG A 76 19.50 9.98 -11.72
CA ARG A 76 20.12 9.32 -10.56
C ARG A 76 19.09 8.94 -9.51
N PHE A 77 18.15 9.83 -9.19
CA PHE A 77 17.06 9.53 -8.27
C PHE A 77 16.22 8.34 -8.75
N ILE A 78 15.83 8.32 -10.02
CA ILE A 78 15.07 7.21 -10.62
C ILE A 78 15.86 5.90 -10.53
N SER A 79 17.18 5.93 -10.76
CA SER A 79 18.04 4.76 -10.62
C SER A 79 18.02 4.22 -9.20
N VAL A 80 18.29 5.07 -8.20
CA VAL A 80 18.30 4.67 -6.78
C VAL A 80 16.93 4.10 -6.38
N MET A 81 15.85 4.80 -6.74
CA MET A 81 14.49 4.34 -6.42
C MET A 81 14.18 2.97 -7.06
N ARG A 82 14.62 2.73 -8.30
CA ARG A 82 14.43 1.44 -8.96
C ARG A 82 15.13 0.31 -8.21
N ASP A 83 16.36 0.54 -7.77
CA ASP A 83 17.14 -0.48 -7.04
C ASP A 83 16.54 -0.76 -5.66
N THR A 84 16.12 0.28 -4.94
CA THR A 84 15.44 0.16 -3.65
C THR A 84 14.11 -0.58 -3.78
N LEU A 85 13.27 -0.21 -4.76
CA LEU A 85 11.97 -0.84 -4.98
C LEU A 85 12.07 -2.28 -5.52
N ALA A 86 13.09 -2.58 -6.34
CA ALA A 86 13.36 -3.93 -6.78
C ALA A 86 13.73 -4.84 -5.60
N THR A 87 14.49 -4.32 -4.64
CA THR A 87 14.88 -5.03 -3.41
C THR A 87 13.68 -5.25 -2.48
N ALA A 88 12.78 -4.28 -2.37
CA ALA A 88 11.55 -4.41 -1.57
C ALA A 88 10.60 -5.51 -2.11
N ARG A 89 10.63 -5.79 -3.42
CA ARG A 89 9.86 -6.89 -4.04
C ARG A 89 10.39 -8.28 -3.67
N VAL A 90 11.68 -8.40 -3.32
CA VAL A 90 12.31 -9.68 -2.93
C VAL A 90 12.05 -10.03 -1.47
N GLN A 91 11.88 -9.03 -0.60
CA GLN A 91 11.65 -9.24 0.84
C GLN A 91 10.16 -9.44 1.22
N GLY A 92 9.23 -9.22 0.29
CA GLY A 92 7.78 -9.37 0.49
C GLY A 92 7.15 -10.60 -0.16
N GLY A 93 7.96 -11.55 -0.64
CA GLY A 93 7.54 -12.81 -1.28
C GLY A 93 7.39 -13.95 -0.29
#